data_AF-A0A1T4N322-F1
#
_entry.id   AF-A0A1T4N322-F1
#
_cell.length_a   1.000
_cell.length_b   1.000
_cell.length_c   1.000
_cell.angle_alpha   90.00
_cell.angle_beta   90.00
_cell.angle_gamma   90.00
#
_symmetry.space_group_name_H-M   'P 1'
#
loop_
_entity.id
_entity.type
_entity.pdbx_description
1 polymer ?
#
loop_
_entity_poly.entity_id
_entity_poly.type
_entity_poly.pdbx_seq_one_letter_code
_entity_poly.pdbx_strand_id
1 'polypeptide(L)'
;MGLRPKWLQFDLSKTEDKLKLFILVSGLLIFIGVATVTAIQLTMYPEFCQTCHIMKPEYRTWQATSHSNIRCTECHIEPGVFNLIKHKIGAMKELYLYATNTYPTPIKMSHKIENFVCEKCHSITTRKFTVSGDIKIPHTRHIESKITEVYCVDCHAGVAHGKISERGMITEGSPTAVKKGDLAAWTLDDGKQQTIREFTKADMDDCIACHVKNKQSIKCETCHATIKTPDNHTPVAAWLPQHGKDAEKDINVCKSCHNYGMTVKQVVHTNKAVAYAWGNEYCVNCHSQAPASHKEATWRKMHKTQVAAKGINNCFACHSQTSKEGPQAPARITCDRCH
;
A
#
# COMPACT_ATOMS: atom_id res chain seq x y z
N MET A 1 -44.27 14.00 -46.00
CA MET A 1 -45.10 14.65 -44.94
C MET A 1 -45.86 13.56 -44.22
N GLY A 2 -45.38 13.16 -43.04
CA GLY A 2 -45.82 11.95 -42.33
C GLY A 2 -47.15 12.13 -41.63
N LEU A 3 -48.04 11.16 -41.86
CA LEU A 3 -49.32 10.98 -41.18
C LEU A 3 -49.08 10.80 -39.67
N ARG A 4 -49.34 11.86 -38.88
CA ARG A 4 -49.52 11.68 -37.43
C ARG A 4 -50.80 10.88 -37.23
N PRO A 5 -50.76 9.71 -36.59
CA PRO A 5 -51.94 8.90 -36.42
C PRO A 5 -53.02 9.65 -35.62
N LYS A 6 -54.28 9.54 -36.04
CA LYS A 6 -55.43 10.29 -35.48
C LYS A 6 -55.59 10.17 -33.96
N TRP A 7 -55.07 9.11 -33.33
CA TRP A 7 -55.12 8.90 -31.88
C TRP A 7 -54.08 9.70 -31.07
N LEU A 8 -53.19 10.45 -31.75
CA LEU A 8 -52.14 11.27 -31.13
C LEU A 8 -52.40 12.78 -31.30
N GLN A 9 -53.63 13.18 -31.63
CA GLN A 9 -54.02 14.59 -31.75
C GLN A 9 -54.70 15.03 -30.45
N PHE A 10 -53.97 15.77 -29.61
CA PHE A 10 -54.53 16.41 -28.41
C PHE A 10 -55.08 17.78 -28.78
N ASP A 11 -56.37 18.01 -28.59
CA ASP A 11 -56.96 19.33 -28.74
C ASP A 11 -56.77 20.14 -27.46
N LEU A 12 -55.73 20.98 -27.42
CA LEU A 12 -55.41 21.82 -26.26
C LEU A 12 -56.44 22.93 -26.01
N SER A 13 -57.52 23.04 -26.79
CA SER A 13 -58.66 23.88 -26.41
C SER A 13 -59.61 23.17 -25.44
N LYS A 14 -59.64 21.83 -25.43
CA LYS A 14 -60.52 21.00 -24.60
C LYS A 14 -59.85 20.60 -23.29
N THR A 15 -60.56 20.77 -22.17
CA THR A 15 -60.08 20.40 -20.83
C THR A 15 -59.77 18.91 -20.71
N GLU A 16 -60.52 18.04 -21.40
CA GLU A 16 -60.30 16.58 -21.38
C GLU A 16 -58.96 16.20 -22.03
N ASP A 17 -58.62 16.78 -23.18
CA ASP A 17 -57.37 16.49 -23.87
C ASP A 17 -56.17 17.13 -23.17
N LYS A 18 -56.35 18.28 -22.51
CA LYS A 18 -55.34 18.83 -21.57
C LYS A 18 -55.08 17.86 -20.41
N LEU A 19 -56.12 17.26 -19.84
CA LEU A 19 -56.00 16.31 -18.74
C LEU A 19 -55.33 15.00 -19.18
N LYS A 20 -55.71 14.45 -20.34
CA LYS A 20 -55.07 13.25 -20.92
C LYS A 20 -53.58 13.48 -21.20
N LEU A 21 -53.24 14.63 -21.79
CA LEU A 21 -51.84 15.00 -22.02
C LEU A 21 -51.09 15.17 -20.70
N PHE A 22 -51.69 15.84 -19.72
CA PHE A 22 -51.10 16.00 -18.39
C PHE A 22 -50.84 14.65 -17.72
N ILE A 23 -51.78 13.71 -17.75
CA ILE A 23 -51.63 12.36 -17.21
C ILE A 23 -50.52 11.60 -17.95
N LEU A 24 -50.48 11.65 -19.28
CA LEU A 24 -49.44 10.97 -20.06
C LEU A 24 -48.04 11.54 -19.78
N VAL A 25 -47.89 12.86 -19.76
CA VAL A 25 -46.61 13.52 -19.46
C VAL A 25 -46.19 13.24 -18.03
N SER A 26 -47.11 13.35 -17.06
CA SER A 26 -46.82 13.06 -15.66
C SER A 26 -46.46 11.58 -15.46
N GLY A 27 -47.19 10.66 -16.08
CA GLY A 27 -46.89 9.23 -16.07
C GLY A 27 -45.53 8.90 -16.67
N LEU A 28 -45.18 9.53 -17.80
CA LEU A 28 -43.86 9.37 -18.42
C LEU A 28 -42.74 9.93 -17.53
N LEU A 29 -42.93 11.11 -16.93
CA LEU A 29 -41.95 11.70 -16.02
C LEU A 29 -41.75 10.84 -14.76
N ILE A 30 -42.82 10.29 -14.19
CA ILE A 30 -42.76 9.35 -13.07
C ILE A 30 -42.01 8.08 -13.50
N PHE A 31 -42.34 7.50 -14.65
CA PHE A 31 -41.67 6.31 -15.16
C PHE A 31 -40.16 6.55 -15.36
N ILE A 32 -39.78 7.66 -15.99
CA ILE A 32 -38.38 8.04 -16.16
C ILE A 32 -37.70 8.24 -14.80
N GLY A 33 -38.38 8.88 -13.85
CA GLY A 33 -37.87 9.09 -12.49
C GLY A 33 -37.59 7.77 -11.78
N VAL A 34 -38.55 6.84 -11.78
CA VAL A 34 -38.40 5.51 -11.18
C VAL A 34 -37.27 4.73 -11.87
N ALA A 35 -37.27 4.68 -13.20
CA ALA A 35 -36.24 3.99 -13.98
C ALA A 35 -34.83 4.54 -13.67
N THR A 36 -34.70 5.86 -13.55
CA THR A 36 -33.42 6.52 -13.22
C THR A 36 -32.94 6.15 -11.83
N VAL A 37 -33.83 6.20 -10.82
CA VAL A 37 -33.48 5.82 -9.44
C VAL A 37 -33.07 4.34 -9.38
N THR A 38 -33.80 3.45 -10.05
CA THR A 38 -33.47 2.03 -10.11
C THR A 38 -32.11 1.81 -10.78
N ALA A 39 -31.83 2.48 -11.92
CA ALA A 39 -30.54 2.38 -12.59
C ALA A 39 -29.39 2.88 -11.70
N ILE A 40 -29.60 3.99 -10.98
CA ILE A 40 -28.60 4.50 -10.02
C ILE A 40 -28.33 3.45 -8.94
N GLN A 41 -29.36 2.85 -8.35
CA GLN A 41 -29.18 1.82 -7.32
C GLN A 41 -28.45 0.58 -7.84
N LEU A 42 -28.81 0.09 -9.03
CA LEU A 42 -28.14 -1.06 -9.65
C LEU A 42 -26.65 -0.81 -9.86
N THR A 43 -26.28 0.39 -10.30
CA THR A 43 -24.88 0.80 -10.51
C THR A 43 -24.11 1.11 -9.21
N MET A 44 -24.69 0.83 -8.04
CA MET A 44 -24.01 0.94 -6.73
C MET A 44 -23.72 -0.43 -6.10
N TYR A 45 -24.25 -1.52 -6.67
CA TYR A 45 -23.98 -2.86 -6.17
C TYR A 45 -22.58 -3.35 -6.60
N PRO A 46 -21.86 -4.09 -5.73
CA PRO A 46 -20.55 -4.66 -6.07
C PRO A 46 -20.53 -5.49 -7.36
N GLU A 47 -21.63 -6.20 -7.64
CA GLU A 47 -21.78 -7.04 -8.83
C GLU A 47 -21.73 -6.23 -10.12
N PHE A 48 -22.19 -4.97 -10.10
CA PHE A 48 -22.08 -4.09 -11.25
C PHE A 48 -20.62 -3.69 -11.50
N CYS A 49 -19.85 -3.42 -10.44
CA CYS A 49 -18.46 -2.99 -10.56
C CYS A 49 -17.59 -4.05 -11.26
N GLN A 50 -17.78 -5.35 -10.98
CA GLN A 50 -17.02 -6.43 -11.62
C GLN A 50 -17.41 -6.73 -13.08
N THR A 51 -18.44 -6.08 -13.62
CA THR A 51 -18.82 -6.24 -15.03
C THR A 51 -17.72 -5.70 -15.96
N CYS A 52 -16.98 -4.69 -15.50
CA CYS A 52 -15.75 -4.23 -16.13
C CYS A 52 -14.59 -5.15 -15.73
N HIS A 53 -13.88 -5.71 -16.70
CA HIS A 53 -12.77 -6.64 -16.43
C HIS A 53 -11.65 -6.00 -15.59
N ILE A 54 -11.39 -4.70 -15.79
CA ILE A 54 -10.40 -3.93 -15.04
C ILE A 54 -10.67 -3.85 -13.53
N MET A 55 -11.92 -4.04 -13.11
CA MET A 55 -12.35 -3.97 -11.71
C MET A 55 -12.38 -5.32 -11.02
N LYS A 56 -12.17 -6.43 -11.74
CA LYS A 56 -12.19 -7.77 -11.14
C LYS A 56 -11.18 -7.94 -9.99
N PRO A 57 -9.92 -7.47 -10.08
CA PRO A 57 -8.98 -7.59 -8.97
C PRO A 57 -9.50 -6.94 -7.67
N GLU A 58 -10.05 -5.73 -7.79
CA GLU A 58 -10.61 -4.99 -6.64
C GLU A 58 -11.85 -5.68 -6.07
N TYR A 59 -12.72 -6.22 -6.94
CA TYR A 59 -13.88 -7.00 -6.50
C TYR A 59 -13.46 -8.29 -5.78
N ARG A 60 -12.48 -9.04 -6.31
CA ARG A 60 -12.04 -10.31 -5.72
C ARG A 60 -11.32 -10.12 -4.39
N THR A 61 -10.51 -9.07 -4.27
CA THR A 61 -9.88 -8.72 -2.99
C THR A 61 -10.92 -8.27 -1.97
N TRP A 62 -11.84 -7.36 -2.34
CA TRP A 62 -12.94 -6.95 -1.46
C TRP A 62 -13.76 -8.16 -0.98
N GLN A 63 -14.13 -9.06 -1.90
CA GLN A 63 -14.88 -10.29 -1.64
C GLN A 63 -14.15 -11.23 -0.66
N ALA A 64 -12.82 -11.17 -0.60
CA ALA A 64 -12.01 -11.98 0.30
C ALA A 64 -11.82 -11.37 1.71
N THR A 65 -12.30 -10.14 1.95
CA THR A 65 -12.12 -9.44 3.23
C THR A 65 -13.38 -9.46 4.10
N SER A 66 -13.26 -9.02 5.35
CA SER A 66 -14.41 -8.82 6.25
C SER A 66 -15.40 -7.75 5.77
N HIS A 67 -15.03 -6.94 4.77
CA HIS A 67 -15.87 -5.88 4.21
C HIS A 67 -16.71 -6.37 3.01
N SER A 68 -16.68 -7.66 2.68
CA SER A 68 -17.45 -8.25 1.57
C SER A 68 -18.98 -8.12 1.70
N ASN A 69 -19.48 -7.63 2.83
CA ASN A 69 -20.91 -7.44 3.10
C ASN A 69 -21.38 -5.98 2.97
N ILE A 70 -20.48 -5.05 2.62
CA ILE A 70 -20.82 -3.64 2.38
C ILE A 70 -20.60 -3.27 0.92
N ARG A 71 -21.41 -2.37 0.36
CA ARG A 71 -21.27 -1.97 -1.06
C ARG A 71 -19.98 -1.18 -1.26
N CYS A 72 -19.38 -1.29 -2.45
CA CYS A 72 -18.20 -0.49 -2.82
C CYS A 72 -18.45 1.01 -2.58
N THR A 73 -19.66 1.47 -2.90
CA THR A 73 -20.03 2.89 -2.77
C THR A 73 -20.16 3.38 -1.34
N GLU A 74 -20.29 2.50 -0.35
CA GLU A 74 -20.29 2.92 1.07
C GLU A 74 -18.92 3.47 1.49
N CYS A 75 -17.86 3.05 0.80
CA CYS A 75 -16.49 3.51 1.00
C CYS A 75 -16.02 4.53 -0.05
N HIS A 76 -16.34 4.29 -1.33
CA HIS A 76 -15.81 5.07 -2.46
C HIS A 76 -16.64 6.30 -2.84
N ILE A 77 -17.82 6.50 -2.23
CA ILE A 77 -18.68 7.67 -2.48
C ILE A 77 -19.01 8.34 -1.16
N GLU A 78 -18.71 9.63 -1.05
CA GLU A 78 -19.18 10.43 0.07
C GLU A 78 -20.72 10.45 0.12
N PRO A 79 -21.34 10.39 1.31
CA PRO A 79 -22.78 10.53 1.47
C PRO A 79 -23.33 11.83 0.89
N GLY A 80 -24.62 11.80 0.57
CA GLY A 80 -25.36 12.95 0.07
C GLY A 80 -25.63 12.88 -1.42
N VAL A 81 -26.81 13.36 -1.82
CA VAL A 81 -27.29 13.30 -3.20
C VAL A 81 -26.35 14.05 -4.15
N PHE A 82 -25.81 15.19 -3.71
CA PHE A 82 -24.86 15.97 -4.52
C PHE A 82 -23.57 15.21 -4.81
N ASN A 83 -23.00 14.54 -3.81
CA ASN A 83 -21.79 13.74 -3.96
C ASN A 83 -22.01 12.51 -4.85
N LEU A 84 -23.18 11.87 -4.72
CA LEU A 84 -23.58 10.80 -5.63
C LEU A 84 -23.65 11.30 -7.09
N ILE A 85 -24.28 12.44 -7.35
CA ILE A 85 -24.35 13.04 -8.69
C ILE A 85 -22.94 13.34 -9.23
N LYS A 86 -22.11 14.00 -8.43
CA LYS A 86 -20.71 14.32 -8.78
C LYS A 86 -19.93 13.05 -9.14
N HIS A 87 -20.07 12.00 -8.35
CA HIS A 87 -19.44 10.70 -8.62
C HIS A 87 -19.95 10.10 -9.93
N LYS A 88 -21.26 10.12 -10.20
CA LYS A 88 -21.81 9.58 -11.45
C LYS A 88 -21.33 10.35 -12.68
N ILE A 89 -21.18 11.68 -12.59
CA ILE A 89 -20.56 12.48 -13.67
C ILE A 89 -19.09 12.09 -13.86
N GLY A 90 -18.35 11.88 -12.77
CA GLY A 90 -16.98 11.37 -12.82
C GLY A 90 -16.88 10.00 -13.50
N ALA A 91 -17.78 9.08 -13.17
CA ALA A 91 -17.84 7.75 -13.75
C ALA A 91 -18.09 7.76 -15.27
N MET A 92 -18.75 8.80 -15.82
CA MET A 92 -18.88 8.96 -17.27
C MET A 92 -17.52 9.18 -17.95
N LYS A 93 -16.60 9.90 -17.30
CA LYS A 93 -15.23 10.07 -17.78
C LYS A 93 -14.47 8.74 -17.74
N GLU A 94 -14.66 7.96 -16.68
CA GLU A 94 -14.04 6.63 -16.56
C GLU A 94 -14.56 5.67 -17.63
N LEU A 95 -15.85 5.69 -17.94
CA LEU A 95 -16.45 4.92 -19.03
C LEU A 95 -15.85 5.31 -20.38
N TYR A 96 -15.64 6.60 -20.63
CA TYR A 96 -14.95 7.08 -21.83
C TYR A 96 -13.52 6.54 -21.90
N LEU A 97 -12.74 6.66 -20.82
CA LEU A 97 -11.36 6.15 -20.76
C LEU A 97 -11.29 4.63 -20.96
N TYR A 98 -12.26 3.90 -20.42
CA TYR A 98 -12.41 2.46 -20.63
C TYR A 98 -12.70 2.14 -22.09
N ALA A 99 -13.67 2.82 -22.71
CA ALA A 99 -14.04 2.61 -24.10
C ALA A 99 -12.91 2.95 -25.09
N THR A 100 -12.07 3.96 -24.78
CA THR A 100 -10.90 4.33 -25.59
C THR A 100 -9.63 3.59 -25.22
N ASN A 101 -9.66 2.73 -24.18
CA ASN A 101 -8.49 2.04 -23.63
C ASN A 101 -7.33 2.99 -23.25
N THR A 102 -7.66 4.17 -22.71
CA THR A 102 -6.68 5.21 -22.31
C THR A 102 -6.68 5.46 -20.80
N TYR A 103 -7.16 4.51 -20.00
CA TYR A 103 -7.10 4.57 -18.55
C TYR A 103 -5.67 4.33 -18.03
N PRO A 104 -5.29 4.94 -16.89
CA PRO A 104 -3.97 4.72 -16.30
C PRO A 104 -3.83 3.30 -15.72
N THR A 105 -2.65 2.73 -15.87
CA THR A 105 -2.28 1.45 -15.24
C THR A 105 -1.04 1.63 -14.35
N PRO A 106 -1.04 1.11 -13.10
CA PRO A 106 -2.18 0.49 -12.43
C PRO A 106 -3.27 1.52 -12.08
N ILE A 107 -4.51 1.04 -11.92
CA ILE A 107 -5.62 1.87 -11.45
C ILE A 107 -5.35 2.26 -10.00
N LYS A 108 -5.56 3.54 -9.69
CA LYS A 108 -5.37 4.11 -8.36
C LYS A 108 -6.57 4.97 -8.00
N MET A 109 -6.86 5.02 -6.71
CA MET A 109 -7.83 5.97 -6.18
C MET A 109 -7.39 7.40 -6.46
N SER A 110 -8.30 8.21 -7.01
CA SER A 110 -8.05 9.61 -7.38
C SER A 110 -8.09 10.57 -6.18
N HIS A 111 -8.62 10.11 -5.06
CA HIS A 111 -8.81 10.87 -3.83
C HIS A 111 -8.61 9.96 -2.62
N LYS A 112 -8.34 10.56 -1.46
CA LYS A 112 -8.28 9.84 -0.19
C LYS A 112 -9.69 9.51 0.31
N ILE A 113 -9.82 8.40 1.03
CA ILE A 113 -11.06 8.07 1.73
C ILE A 113 -11.06 8.81 3.08
N GLU A 114 -12.07 9.65 3.26
CA GLU A 114 -12.26 10.45 4.46
C GLU A 114 -12.57 9.60 5.71
N ASN A 115 -12.12 10.03 6.89
CA ASN A 115 -12.27 9.27 8.14
C ASN A 115 -13.73 8.96 8.48
N PHE A 116 -14.61 9.92 8.25
CA PHE A 116 -16.03 9.79 8.59
C PHE A 116 -16.66 8.57 7.89
N VAL A 117 -16.16 8.16 6.72
CA VAL A 117 -16.62 6.99 5.97
C VAL A 117 -16.41 5.71 6.79
N CYS A 118 -15.22 5.57 7.39
CA CYS A 118 -14.89 4.47 8.28
C CYS A 118 -15.66 4.57 9.60
N GLU A 119 -15.77 5.78 10.15
CA GLU A 119 -16.38 6.03 11.47
C GLU A 119 -17.89 5.76 11.53
N LYS A 120 -18.60 5.74 10.39
CA LYS A 120 -19.99 5.25 10.31
C LYS A 120 -20.18 3.89 10.97
N CYS A 121 -19.16 3.03 10.88
CA CYS A 121 -19.17 1.68 11.47
C CYS A 121 -18.05 1.47 12.51
N HIS A 122 -16.99 2.28 12.46
CA HIS A 122 -15.81 2.16 13.32
C HIS A 122 -15.60 3.41 14.18
N SER A 123 -16.57 3.72 15.05
CA SER A 123 -16.47 4.82 15.99
C SER A 123 -15.21 4.72 16.86
N ILE A 124 -14.40 5.79 16.84
CA ILE A 124 -13.13 5.85 17.58
C ILE A 124 -13.34 5.86 19.10
N THR A 125 -14.47 6.41 19.54
CA THR A 125 -14.78 6.65 20.96
C THR A 125 -15.50 5.49 21.64
N THR A 126 -16.29 4.73 20.89
CA THR A 126 -17.17 3.69 21.47
C THR A 126 -16.69 2.27 21.17
N ARG A 127 -15.90 2.06 20.11
CA ARG A 127 -15.43 0.73 19.72
C ARG A 127 -14.22 0.31 20.57
N LYS A 128 -14.26 -0.90 21.11
CA LYS A 128 -13.04 -1.56 21.63
C LYS A 128 -12.22 -2.08 20.44
N PHE A 129 -11.01 -1.54 20.26
CA PHE A 129 -10.09 -2.00 19.22
C PHE A 129 -9.35 -3.25 19.69
N THR A 130 -9.36 -4.29 18.88
CA THR A 130 -8.33 -5.34 18.95
C THR A 130 -7.11 -4.86 18.20
N VAL A 131 -6.18 -4.21 18.91
CA VAL A 131 -4.85 -3.97 18.35
C VAL A 131 -4.18 -5.32 18.10
N SER A 132 -3.68 -5.49 16.88
CA SER A 132 -3.00 -6.70 16.48
C SER A 132 -1.58 -6.69 17.03
N GLY A 133 -1.26 -7.64 17.93
CA GLY A 133 0.08 -7.79 18.48
C GLY A 133 0.35 -6.88 19.67
N ASP A 134 1.52 -6.26 19.71
CA ASP A 134 2.02 -5.48 20.84
C ASP A 134 2.09 -3.96 20.57
N ILE A 135 1.60 -3.51 19.41
CA ILE A 135 1.67 -2.10 19.01
C ILE A 135 0.61 -1.27 19.74
N LYS A 136 1.06 -0.22 20.42
CA LYS A 136 0.30 0.85 21.06
C LYS A 136 -0.05 1.91 20.03
N ILE A 137 -1.32 1.95 19.63
CA ILE A 137 -1.83 2.95 18.67
C ILE A 137 -2.97 3.75 19.33
N PRO A 138 -2.69 4.94 19.90
CA PRO A 138 -3.73 5.83 20.41
C PRO A 138 -4.45 6.50 19.23
N HIS A 139 -5.48 5.85 18.68
CA HIS A 139 -6.22 6.33 17.50
C HIS A 139 -6.74 7.76 17.66
N THR A 140 -7.28 8.12 18.83
CA THR A 140 -7.75 9.47 19.16
C THR A 140 -6.65 10.52 18.93
N ARG A 141 -5.41 10.26 19.35
CA ARG A 141 -4.30 11.21 19.16
C ARG A 141 -3.89 11.37 17.70
N HIS A 142 -4.03 10.33 16.90
CA HIS A 142 -3.69 10.39 15.47
C HIS A 142 -4.75 11.18 14.72
N ILE A 143 -6.02 10.89 14.96
CA ILE A 143 -7.13 11.45 14.20
C ILE A 143 -7.44 12.90 14.63
N GLU A 144 -7.27 13.22 15.92
CA GLU A 144 -7.44 14.59 16.45
C GLU A 144 -6.13 15.40 16.44
N SER A 145 -5.10 14.93 15.73
CA SER A 145 -3.80 15.59 15.66
C SER A 145 -3.93 17.00 15.09
N LYS A 146 -3.48 18.00 15.87
CA LYS A 146 -3.41 19.41 15.43
C LYS A 146 -2.21 19.72 14.54
N ILE A 147 -1.32 18.75 14.32
CA ILE A 147 -0.05 18.94 13.59
C ILE A 147 -0.20 18.50 12.13
N THR A 148 -0.86 17.36 11.91
CA THR A 148 -1.08 16.77 10.59
C THR A 148 -2.35 15.96 10.66
N GLU A 149 -3.18 16.12 9.63
CA GLU A 149 -4.38 15.32 9.44
C GLU A 149 -3.99 13.88 9.08
N VAL A 150 -4.44 12.92 9.89
CA VAL A 150 -4.16 11.49 9.70
C VAL A 150 -5.47 10.78 9.36
N TYR A 151 -5.46 10.06 8.25
CA TYR A 151 -6.62 9.30 7.79
C TYR A 151 -6.53 7.83 8.21
N CYS A 152 -7.68 7.17 8.38
CA CYS A 152 -7.76 5.74 8.66
C CYS A 152 -6.98 4.94 7.61
N VAL A 153 -7.11 5.31 6.33
CA VAL A 153 -6.45 4.66 5.20
C VAL A 153 -4.94 4.92 5.13
N ASP A 154 -4.41 5.93 5.83
CA ASP A 154 -2.95 6.13 5.86
C ASP A 154 -2.24 4.94 6.54
N CYS A 155 -2.91 4.27 7.48
CA CYS A 155 -2.42 3.03 8.11
C CYS A 155 -3.15 1.77 7.62
N HIS A 156 -4.44 1.87 7.31
CA HIS A 156 -5.32 0.76 6.92
C HIS A 156 -5.56 0.65 5.41
N ALA A 157 -4.68 1.16 4.56
CA ALA A 157 -4.82 1.11 3.09
C ALA A 157 -5.08 -0.30 2.52
N GLY A 158 -4.61 -1.36 3.19
CA GLY A 158 -4.79 -2.74 2.76
C GLY A 158 -6.14 -3.37 3.12
N VAL A 159 -7.02 -2.69 3.87
CA VAL A 159 -8.18 -3.32 4.54
C VAL A 159 -9.16 -4.03 3.60
N ALA A 160 -9.35 -3.54 2.38
CA ALA A 160 -10.26 -4.10 1.39
C ALA A 160 -9.52 -4.72 0.19
N HIS A 161 -8.33 -4.22 -0.14
CA HIS A 161 -7.66 -4.55 -1.41
C HIS A 161 -6.23 -5.08 -1.25
N GLY A 162 -5.69 -5.17 -0.02
CA GLY A 162 -4.36 -5.74 0.21
C GLY A 162 -3.21 -5.03 -0.51
N LYS A 163 -3.35 -3.72 -0.77
CA LYS A 163 -2.36 -2.88 -1.45
C LYS A 163 -1.92 -3.45 -2.82
N ILE A 164 -2.83 -4.08 -3.58
CA ILE A 164 -2.49 -4.76 -4.84
C ILE A 164 -1.95 -3.82 -5.93
N SER A 165 -2.39 -2.56 -5.95
CA SER A 165 -1.91 -1.54 -6.89
C SER A 165 -0.47 -1.12 -6.56
N GLU A 166 -0.19 -0.84 -5.29
CA GLU A 166 1.12 -0.43 -4.78
C GLU A 166 2.16 -1.55 -4.92
N ARG A 167 1.72 -2.80 -4.77
CA ARG A 167 2.56 -4.00 -4.91
C ARG A 167 2.74 -4.45 -6.37
N GLY A 168 2.15 -3.74 -7.33
CA GLY A 168 2.26 -4.03 -8.76
C GLY A 168 1.59 -5.33 -9.20
N MET A 169 0.61 -5.84 -8.43
CA MET A 169 -0.08 -7.11 -8.69
C MET A 169 -1.02 -7.04 -9.88
N ILE A 170 -1.45 -5.83 -10.25
CA ILE A 170 -2.39 -5.53 -11.35
C ILE A 170 -1.74 -4.72 -12.47
N THR A 171 -0.42 -4.55 -12.45
CA THR A 171 0.31 -3.78 -13.46
C THR A 171 0.80 -4.71 -14.55
N GLU A 172 0.40 -4.45 -15.80
CA GLU A 172 0.90 -5.21 -16.95
C GLU A 172 2.43 -5.13 -17.05
N GLY A 173 3.07 -6.26 -17.34
CA GLY A 173 4.54 -6.36 -17.42
C GLY A 173 5.28 -6.33 -16.08
N SER A 174 4.59 -6.14 -14.95
CA SER A 174 5.22 -6.25 -13.63
C SER A 174 5.65 -7.70 -13.36
N PRO A 175 6.87 -7.95 -12.83
CA PRO A 175 7.31 -9.30 -12.46
C PRO A 175 6.47 -9.91 -11.33
N THR A 176 5.74 -9.08 -10.58
CA THR A 176 4.83 -9.50 -9.51
C THR A 176 3.37 -9.62 -9.96
N ALA A 177 3.07 -9.32 -11.23
CA ALA A 177 1.69 -9.29 -11.72
C ALA A 177 1.01 -10.66 -11.59
N VAL A 178 -0.15 -10.67 -10.95
CA VAL A 178 -1.03 -11.83 -10.93
C VAL A 178 -1.63 -12.02 -12.32
N LYS A 179 -1.71 -13.28 -12.77
CA LYS A 179 -2.14 -13.65 -14.14
C LYS A 179 -1.38 -12.88 -15.25
N LYS A 180 -0.13 -12.48 -15.01
CA LYS A 180 0.68 -11.70 -15.97
C LYS A 180 0.00 -10.38 -16.41
N GLY A 181 -0.85 -9.80 -15.57
CA GLY A 181 -1.59 -8.57 -15.88
C GLY A 181 -2.97 -8.79 -16.50
N ASP A 182 -3.39 -10.04 -16.75
CA ASP A 182 -4.77 -10.32 -17.16
C ASP A 182 -5.75 -10.11 -15.99
N LEU A 183 -6.30 -8.90 -15.92
CA LEU A 183 -7.25 -8.49 -14.89
C LEU A 183 -8.56 -9.30 -14.98
N ALA A 184 -8.96 -9.74 -16.17
CA ALA A 184 -10.19 -10.49 -16.39
C ALA A 184 -10.14 -11.90 -15.79
N ALA A 185 -8.94 -12.48 -15.67
CA ALA A 185 -8.69 -13.83 -15.16
C ALA A 185 -8.62 -13.94 -13.63
N TRP A 186 -8.81 -12.84 -12.89
CA TRP A 186 -8.78 -12.85 -11.42
C TRP A 186 -9.92 -13.68 -10.82
N THR A 187 -9.53 -14.62 -9.96
CA THR A 187 -10.41 -15.50 -9.20
C THR A 187 -10.52 -15.05 -7.73
N LEU A 188 -11.46 -15.64 -6.99
CA LEU A 188 -11.57 -15.39 -5.55
C LEU A 188 -10.33 -15.87 -4.79
N ASP A 189 -9.69 -16.96 -5.23
CA ASP A 189 -8.49 -17.46 -4.56
C ASP A 189 -7.29 -16.54 -4.76
N ASP A 190 -7.16 -15.91 -5.94
CA ASP A 190 -6.20 -14.83 -6.16
C ASP A 190 -6.48 -13.68 -5.17
N GLY A 191 -7.75 -13.29 -5.02
CA GLY A 191 -8.18 -12.28 -4.04
C GLY A 191 -7.74 -12.63 -2.61
N LYS A 192 -8.05 -13.84 -2.13
CA LYS A 192 -7.67 -14.31 -0.78
C LYS A 192 -6.16 -14.32 -0.55
N GLN A 193 -5.38 -14.75 -1.55
CA GLN A 193 -3.93 -14.75 -1.46
C GLN A 193 -3.37 -13.33 -1.35
N GLN A 194 -4.01 -12.35 -2.00
CA GLN A 194 -3.57 -10.95 -1.96
C GLN A 194 -4.09 -10.16 -0.76
N THR A 195 -5.02 -10.69 0.03
CA THR A 195 -5.57 -10.04 1.23
C THR A 195 -5.17 -10.74 2.54
N ILE A 196 -4.10 -11.54 2.52
CA ILE A 196 -3.53 -12.11 3.76
C ILE A 196 -3.02 -11.00 4.70
N ARG A 197 -2.91 -11.33 5.99
CA ARG A 197 -2.51 -10.39 7.05
C ARG A 197 -1.20 -9.65 6.76
N GLU A 198 -0.28 -10.26 6.03
CA GLU A 198 0.98 -9.62 5.63
C GLU A 198 0.76 -8.34 4.82
N PHE A 199 -0.26 -8.31 3.95
CA PHE A 199 -0.53 -7.21 3.03
C PHE A 199 -1.60 -6.24 3.54
N THR A 200 -2.32 -6.62 4.61
CA THR A 200 -3.41 -5.82 5.20
C THR A 200 -3.03 -5.17 6.52
N LYS A 201 -1.97 -5.63 7.19
CA LYS A 201 -1.42 -4.97 8.38
C LYS A 201 -0.79 -3.63 8.02
N ALA A 202 -0.79 -2.69 8.97
CA ALA A 202 -0.04 -1.46 8.86
C ALA A 202 1.46 -1.78 8.79
N ASP A 203 2.19 -1.06 7.93
CA ASP A 203 3.63 -1.16 7.86
C ASP A 203 4.25 -0.23 8.91
N MET A 204 5.35 -0.65 9.54
CA MET A 204 6.04 0.23 10.49
C MET A 204 6.68 1.41 9.77
N ASP A 205 7.08 1.24 8.51
CA ASP A 205 7.60 2.34 7.69
C ASP A 205 6.56 3.45 7.51
N ASP A 206 5.27 3.10 7.37
CA ASP A 206 4.17 4.07 7.30
C ASP A 206 4.12 4.92 8.59
N CYS A 207 4.25 4.29 9.76
CA CYS A 207 4.28 4.98 11.05
C CYS A 207 5.52 5.87 11.20
N ILE A 208 6.71 5.31 10.94
CA ILE A 208 7.98 5.97 11.22
C ILE A 208 8.22 7.13 10.25
N ALA A 209 7.86 7.02 8.97
CA ALA A 209 7.98 8.12 8.03
C ALA A 209 7.24 9.37 8.51
N CYS A 210 6.00 9.20 9.01
CA CYS A 210 5.22 10.30 9.57
C CYS A 210 5.82 10.82 10.89
N HIS A 211 6.26 9.93 11.78
CA HIS A 211 6.84 10.30 13.06
C HIS A 211 8.15 11.09 12.90
N VAL A 212 9.05 10.65 12.02
CA VAL A 212 10.30 11.38 11.71
C VAL A 212 9.97 12.76 11.15
N LYS A 213 9.08 12.85 10.16
CA LYS A 213 8.66 14.12 9.55
C LYS A 213 8.11 15.10 10.57
N ASN A 214 7.32 14.61 11.52
CA ASN A 214 6.67 15.42 12.56
C ASN A 214 7.44 15.47 13.89
N LYS A 215 8.72 15.06 13.89
CA LYS A 215 9.61 15.07 15.06
C LYS A 215 9.02 14.36 16.29
N GLN A 216 8.24 13.32 16.06
CA GLN A 216 7.69 12.44 17.10
C GLN A 216 8.69 11.35 17.47
N SER A 217 8.51 10.75 18.64
CA SER A 217 9.35 9.64 19.09
C SER A 217 9.23 8.44 18.15
N ILE A 218 10.38 7.90 17.77
CA ILE A 218 10.54 6.63 17.05
C ILE A 218 11.21 5.57 17.95
N LYS A 219 11.31 5.84 19.26
CA LYS A 219 11.80 4.84 20.21
C LYS A 219 10.84 3.66 20.21
N CYS A 220 11.39 2.46 20.11
CA CYS A 220 10.64 1.22 19.96
C CYS A 220 9.56 1.09 21.05
N GLU A 221 9.86 1.42 22.30
CA GLU A 221 8.98 1.31 23.46
C GLU A 221 7.82 2.31 23.45
N THR A 222 7.89 3.34 22.60
CA THR A 222 6.76 4.25 22.37
C THR A 222 5.62 3.50 21.71
N CYS A 223 5.96 2.65 20.74
CA CYS A 223 5.01 1.90 19.93
C CYS A 223 4.83 0.48 20.47
N HIS A 224 5.89 -0.23 20.83
CA HIS A 224 5.84 -1.63 21.22
C HIS A 224 5.65 -1.81 22.73
N ALA A 225 4.68 -2.64 23.12
CA ALA A 225 4.49 -3.06 24.51
C ALA A 225 5.50 -4.13 24.91
N THR A 226 5.96 -4.93 23.94
CA THR A 226 6.93 -6.00 24.17
C THR A 226 7.80 -6.18 22.94
N ILE A 227 9.07 -5.79 23.04
CA ILE A 227 10.03 -5.98 21.95
C ILE A 227 10.73 -7.31 22.19
N LYS A 228 10.39 -8.32 21.38
CA LYS A 228 11.09 -9.61 21.42
C LYS A 228 12.40 -9.48 20.64
N THR A 229 13.46 -9.04 21.31
CA THR A 229 14.81 -9.12 20.76
C THR A 229 15.20 -10.59 20.59
N PRO A 230 15.78 -10.99 19.44
CA PRO A 230 16.26 -12.36 19.28
C PRO A 230 17.35 -12.70 20.30
N ASP A 231 17.38 -13.94 20.79
CA ASP A 231 18.30 -14.39 21.84
C ASP A 231 19.77 -14.14 21.48
N ASN A 232 20.12 -14.20 20.19
CA ASN A 232 21.47 -13.94 19.71
C ASN A 232 21.96 -12.50 19.94
N HIS A 233 21.11 -11.56 20.37
CA HIS A 233 21.50 -10.19 20.71
C HIS A 233 22.07 -10.07 22.13
N THR A 234 21.94 -11.12 22.96
CA THR A 234 22.40 -11.10 24.35
C THR A 234 23.31 -12.31 24.65
N PRO A 235 24.57 -12.10 25.10
CA PRO A 235 25.26 -10.82 25.23
C PRO A 235 25.74 -10.28 23.88
N VAL A 236 25.78 -8.95 23.74
CA VAL A 236 26.26 -8.26 22.51
C VAL A 236 27.67 -8.72 22.09
N ALA A 237 28.52 -9.08 23.06
CA ALA A 237 29.86 -9.60 22.81
C ALA A 237 29.86 -10.90 22.00
N ALA A 238 28.83 -11.75 22.14
CA ALA A 238 28.67 -12.98 21.37
C ALA A 238 28.00 -12.71 19.99
N TRP A 239 27.21 -11.64 19.88
CA TRP A 239 26.53 -11.27 18.64
C TRP A 239 27.48 -10.76 17.56
N LEU A 240 28.36 -9.81 17.90
CA LEU A 240 29.29 -9.17 16.96
C LEU A 240 30.04 -10.13 16.02
N PRO A 241 30.66 -11.23 16.50
CA PRO A 241 31.38 -12.16 15.63
C PRO A 241 30.46 -13.07 14.78
N GLN A 242 29.17 -13.18 15.10
CA GLN A 242 28.26 -14.15 14.48
C GLN A 242 27.18 -13.51 13.61
N HIS A 243 26.82 -12.24 13.85
CA HIS A 243 25.68 -11.59 13.19
C HIS A 243 25.77 -11.58 11.65
N GLY A 244 26.97 -11.45 11.08
CA GLY A 244 27.16 -11.49 9.63
C GLY A 244 26.80 -12.84 9.03
N LYS A 245 27.14 -13.94 9.71
CA LYS A 245 26.77 -15.30 9.26
C LYS A 245 25.27 -15.56 9.42
N ASP A 246 24.64 -14.98 10.43
CA ASP A 246 23.20 -15.09 10.61
C ASP A 246 22.45 -14.27 9.54
N ALA A 247 22.96 -13.08 9.21
CA ALA A 247 22.44 -12.23 8.14
C ALA A 247 22.55 -12.88 6.75
N GLU A 248 23.60 -13.66 6.48
CA GLU A 248 23.73 -14.43 5.25
C GLU A 248 22.69 -15.55 5.11
N LYS A 249 22.27 -16.15 6.23
CA LYS A 249 21.22 -17.18 6.23
C LYS A 249 19.85 -16.58 5.94
N ASP A 250 19.48 -15.53 6.68
CA ASP A 250 18.23 -14.81 6.47
C ASP A 250 18.32 -13.36 6.96
N ILE A 251 18.63 -12.45 6.03
CA ILE A 251 18.67 -11.02 6.30
C ILE A 251 17.29 -10.45 6.69
N ASN A 252 16.18 -11.12 6.36
CA ASN A 252 14.85 -10.56 6.58
C ASN A 252 14.50 -10.47 8.07
N VAL A 253 15.07 -11.34 8.91
CA VAL A 253 14.97 -11.24 10.38
C VAL A 253 15.57 -9.94 10.90
N CYS A 254 16.67 -9.48 10.28
CA CYS A 254 17.27 -8.19 10.63
C CYS A 254 16.46 -7.03 10.07
N LYS A 255 15.96 -7.15 8.83
CA LYS A 255 15.11 -6.12 8.17
C LYS A 255 13.86 -5.81 8.97
N SER A 256 13.26 -6.82 9.61
CA SER A 256 12.08 -6.63 10.45
C SER A 256 12.34 -5.84 11.74
N CYS A 257 13.56 -5.35 11.98
CA CYS A 257 13.87 -4.46 13.11
C CYS A 257 14.75 -3.26 12.73
N HIS A 258 15.66 -3.43 11.75
CA HIS A 258 16.75 -2.50 11.47
C HIS A 258 16.61 -1.77 10.12
N ASN A 259 15.42 -1.78 9.51
CA ASN A 259 15.18 -1.09 8.24
C ASN A 259 14.45 0.25 8.39
N TYR A 260 13.90 0.53 9.57
CA TYR A 260 12.81 1.49 9.66
C TYR A 260 13.21 2.96 9.46
N GLY A 261 12.42 3.66 8.65
CA GLY A 261 12.57 5.11 8.43
C GLY A 261 13.77 5.53 7.62
N MET A 262 14.47 4.59 6.97
CA MET A 262 15.64 4.86 6.14
C MET A 262 15.43 4.41 4.71
N THR A 263 15.98 5.18 3.77
CA THR A 263 15.95 4.79 2.35
C THR A 263 16.98 3.69 2.11
N VAL A 264 16.54 2.50 1.72
CA VAL A 264 17.46 1.45 1.25
C VAL A 264 17.77 1.69 -0.21
N LYS A 265 19.04 1.96 -0.51
CA LYS A 265 19.54 2.01 -1.89
C LYS A 265 19.75 0.59 -2.38
N GLN A 266 19.33 0.29 -3.61
CA GLN A 266 19.70 -0.96 -4.25
C GLN A 266 21.19 -0.94 -4.58
N VAL A 267 21.92 -1.89 -4.01
CA VAL A 267 23.35 -2.11 -4.25
C VAL A 267 23.49 -3.48 -4.89
N VAL A 268 24.30 -3.56 -5.95
CA VAL A 268 24.60 -4.83 -6.61
C VAL A 268 25.82 -5.43 -5.95
N HIS A 269 25.64 -6.58 -5.30
CA HIS A 269 26.74 -7.35 -4.72
C HIS A 269 26.37 -8.85 -4.77
N THR A 270 27.37 -9.71 -4.94
CA THR A 270 27.18 -11.18 -5.06
C THR A 270 26.56 -11.78 -3.80
N ASN A 271 26.91 -11.24 -2.63
CA ASN A 271 26.30 -11.55 -1.35
C ASN A 271 25.16 -10.57 -1.02
N LYS A 272 23.95 -11.10 -0.86
CA LYS A 272 22.71 -10.33 -0.59
C LYS A 272 22.73 -9.61 0.76
N ALA A 273 23.36 -10.18 1.79
CA ALA A 273 23.46 -9.56 3.10
C ALA A 273 24.40 -8.34 3.05
N VAL A 274 25.51 -8.47 2.32
CA VAL A 274 26.44 -7.34 2.07
C VAL A 274 25.79 -6.26 1.22
N ALA A 275 25.11 -6.63 0.13
CA ALA A 275 24.34 -5.69 -0.70
C ALA A 275 23.37 -4.85 0.17
N TYR A 276 22.63 -5.53 1.04
CA TYR A 276 21.69 -4.87 1.94
C TYR A 276 22.40 -3.97 2.96
N ALA A 277 23.47 -4.45 3.60
CA ALA A 277 24.21 -3.68 4.59
C ALA A 277 24.84 -2.40 4.01
N TRP A 278 25.28 -2.43 2.74
CA TRP A 278 25.80 -1.26 2.05
C TRP A 278 24.71 -0.26 1.64
N GLY A 279 23.53 -0.78 1.30
CA GLY A 279 22.38 0.02 0.88
C GLY A 279 21.59 0.63 2.03
N ASN A 280 21.78 0.16 3.27
CA ASN A 280 20.98 0.54 4.43
C ASN A 280 21.79 1.44 5.39
N GLU A 281 21.26 2.64 5.66
CA GLU A 281 21.93 3.66 6.47
C GLU A 281 22.25 3.21 7.91
N TYR A 282 21.40 2.41 8.53
CA TYR A 282 21.63 1.87 9.88
C TYR A 282 22.82 0.92 9.90
N CYS A 283 22.90 0.01 8.92
CA CYS A 283 24.04 -0.88 8.77
C CYS A 283 25.31 -0.07 8.46
N VAL A 284 25.25 0.89 7.54
CA VAL A 284 26.39 1.74 7.15
C VAL A 284 26.95 2.51 8.36
N ASN A 285 26.12 2.99 9.29
CA ASN A 285 26.60 3.71 10.47
C ASN A 285 27.59 2.88 11.31
N CYS A 286 27.36 1.58 11.46
CA CYS A 286 28.33 0.69 12.11
C CYS A 286 29.45 0.23 11.16
N HIS A 287 29.12 -0.20 9.94
CA HIS A 287 30.09 -0.80 9.02
C HIS A 287 31.08 0.20 8.39
N SER A 288 30.82 1.50 8.49
CA SER A 288 31.77 2.56 8.11
C SER A 288 32.83 2.84 9.18
N GLN A 289 32.65 2.31 10.40
CA GLN A 289 33.58 2.50 11.51
C GLN A 289 34.67 1.43 11.50
N ALA A 290 35.92 1.86 11.63
CA ALA A 290 37.05 0.95 11.73
C ALA A 290 36.96 0.10 13.02
N PRO A 291 37.00 -1.24 12.94
CA PRO A 291 36.98 -2.10 14.11
C PRO A 291 38.26 -1.93 14.93
N ALA A 292 38.25 -2.34 16.21
CA ALA A 292 39.41 -2.22 17.10
C ALA A 292 40.71 -2.78 16.50
N SER A 293 40.62 -3.90 15.76
CA SER A 293 41.76 -4.50 15.05
C SER A 293 42.50 -3.57 14.08
N HIS A 294 41.85 -2.52 13.56
CA HIS A 294 42.44 -1.54 12.65
C HIS A 294 43.01 -0.30 13.36
N LYS A 295 42.77 -0.18 14.67
CA LYS A 295 43.30 0.91 15.50
C LYS A 295 44.72 0.62 15.99
N GLU A 296 45.15 -0.63 15.95
CA GLU A 296 46.51 -1.05 16.31
C GLU A 296 47.52 -0.61 15.26
N ALA A 297 48.67 -0.04 15.68
CA ALA A 297 49.72 0.43 14.76
C ALA A 297 50.28 -0.69 13.85
N THR A 298 50.15 -1.95 14.28
CA THR A 298 50.64 -3.13 13.58
C THR A 298 49.61 -3.75 12.63
N TRP A 299 48.39 -3.21 12.53
CA TRP A 299 47.30 -3.85 11.77
C TRP A 299 47.70 -4.14 10.32
N ARG A 300 48.39 -3.21 9.64
CA ARG A 300 48.84 -3.38 8.25
C ARG A 300 49.81 -4.56 8.09
N LYS A 301 50.71 -4.72 9.06
CA LYS A 301 51.68 -5.84 9.09
C LYS A 301 50.96 -7.17 9.34
N MET A 302 49.92 -7.15 10.17
CA MET A 302 49.12 -8.33 10.52
C MET A 302 48.00 -8.62 9.52
N HIS A 303 47.75 -7.73 8.55
CA HIS A 303 46.59 -7.79 7.66
C HIS A 303 46.49 -9.13 6.91
N LYS A 304 47.59 -9.58 6.27
CA LYS A 304 47.62 -10.86 5.56
C LYS A 304 47.23 -12.04 6.46
N THR A 305 47.78 -12.08 7.67
CA THR A 305 47.51 -13.13 8.65
C THR A 305 46.06 -13.09 9.14
N GLN A 306 45.51 -11.89 9.35
CA GLN A 306 44.11 -11.72 9.77
C GLN A 306 43.13 -12.10 8.66
N VAL A 307 43.40 -11.74 7.40
CA VAL A 307 42.60 -12.15 6.25
C VAL A 307 42.63 -13.66 6.08
N ALA A 308 43.79 -14.30 6.24
CA ALA A 308 43.91 -15.77 6.17
C ALA A 308 43.13 -16.46 7.31
N ALA A 309 43.19 -15.91 8.53
CA ALA A 309 42.52 -16.50 9.70
C ALA A 309 41.00 -16.30 9.70
N LYS A 310 40.53 -15.13 9.24
CA LYS A 310 39.10 -14.77 9.27
C LYS A 310 38.37 -15.06 7.97
N GLY A 311 39.09 -15.25 6.86
CA GLY A 311 38.52 -15.38 5.52
C GLY A 311 38.18 -14.02 4.91
N ILE A 312 38.49 -13.87 3.62
CA ILE A 312 38.36 -12.60 2.89
C ILE A 312 36.91 -12.07 2.81
N ASN A 313 35.92 -12.98 2.80
CA ASN A 313 34.51 -12.60 2.70
C ASN A 313 34.03 -11.73 3.87
N ASN A 314 34.61 -11.91 5.06
CA ASN A 314 34.27 -11.09 6.22
C ASN A 314 34.69 -9.62 6.06
N CYS A 315 35.67 -9.34 5.20
CA CYS A 315 36.12 -8.00 4.92
C CYS A 315 35.16 -7.27 3.96
N PHE A 316 34.44 -8.00 3.11
CA PHE A 316 33.52 -7.41 2.12
C PHE A 316 32.28 -6.77 2.74
N ALA A 317 31.98 -7.01 4.01
CA ALA A 317 30.96 -6.23 4.71
C ALA A 317 31.30 -4.73 4.77
N CYS A 318 32.59 -4.38 4.77
CA CYS A 318 33.07 -2.99 4.91
C CYS A 318 33.86 -2.51 3.69
N HIS A 319 34.55 -3.41 2.98
CA HIS A 319 35.43 -3.13 1.85
C HIS A 319 34.86 -3.64 0.54
N SER A 320 35.27 -3.04 -0.58
CA SER A 320 35.04 -3.60 -1.91
C SER A 320 36.33 -4.14 -2.50
N GLN A 321 36.20 -5.09 -3.43
CA GLN A 321 37.35 -5.62 -4.14
C GLN A 321 37.89 -4.61 -5.17
N THR A 322 36.99 -3.89 -5.85
CA THR A 322 37.34 -3.00 -6.96
C THR A 322 36.92 -1.55 -6.70
N SER A 323 37.71 -0.62 -7.20
CA SER A 323 37.41 0.82 -7.22
C SER A 323 36.08 1.19 -7.91
N LYS A 324 35.51 0.33 -8.77
CA LYS A 324 34.17 0.51 -9.37
C LYS A 324 33.04 0.29 -8.36
N GLU A 325 33.21 -0.65 -7.44
CA GLU A 325 32.31 -0.91 -6.31
C GLU A 325 32.66 -0.05 -5.08
N GLY A 326 33.89 0.49 -5.05
CA GLY A 326 34.48 1.34 -4.00
C GLY A 326 33.59 2.41 -3.39
N PRO A 327 32.86 3.20 -4.19
CA PRO A 327 31.97 4.25 -3.66
C PRO A 327 30.77 3.70 -2.89
N GLN A 328 30.41 2.42 -3.08
CA GLN A 328 29.24 1.78 -2.48
C GLN A 328 29.57 1.08 -1.15
N ALA A 329 30.84 0.72 -0.93
CA ALA A 329 31.28 0.08 0.31
C ALA A 329 31.32 1.07 1.49
N PRO A 330 30.87 0.69 2.70
CA PRO A 330 30.79 1.57 3.86
C PRO A 330 32.12 2.23 4.25
N ALA A 331 33.24 1.49 4.16
CA ALA A 331 34.56 2.02 4.51
C ALA A 331 35.18 2.88 3.41
N ARG A 332 34.61 2.88 2.18
CA ARG A 332 35.11 3.62 1.01
C ARG A 332 36.58 3.34 0.65
N ILE A 333 37.07 2.17 1.03
CA ILE A 333 38.43 1.68 0.76
C ILE A 333 38.32 0.39 -0.06
N THR A 334 39.16 0.28 -1.08
CA THR A 334 39.15 -0.83 -2.04
C THR A 334 40.46 -1.62 -1.98
N CYS A 335 40.38 -2.93 -2.19
CA CYS A 335 41.55 -3.81 -2.11
C CYS A 335 42.59 -3.47 -3.20
N ASP A 336 42.15 -3.19 -4.43
CA ASP A 336 42.98 -2.80 -5.59
C ASP A 336 43.80 -1.51 -5.38
N ARG A 337 43.45 -0.68 -4.38
CA ARG A 337 44.23 0.50 -4.01
C ARG A 337 45.41 0.18 -3.10
N CYS A 338 45.49 -1.03 -2.56
CA CYS A 338 46.50 -1.45 -1.60
C CYS A 338 47.28 -2.71 -2.03
N HIS A 339 46.76 -3.49 -2.97
CA HIS A 339 47.33 -4.75 -3.49
C HIS A 339 47.62 -4.62 -4.98
#